data_AF-A0AAF3FH35-F1
#
_entry.id   AF-A0AAF3FH35-F1
#
_cell.length_a   1.000
_cell.length_b   1.000
_cell.length_c   1.000
_cell.angle_alpha   90.00
_cell.angle_beta   90.00
_cell.angle_gamma   90.00
#
_symmetry.space_group_name_H-M   'P 1'
#
loop_
_entity.id
_entity.type
_entity.pdbx_description
1 polymer ?
#
loop_
_entity_poly.entity_id
_entity_poly.type
_entity_poly.pdbx_seq_one_letter_code
_entity_poly.pdbx_strand_id
1 'polypeptide(L)'
;MKTLDSLIFLSISLWNRCEAQITLFDLVQPNQNTRAFDTLSAAVSGEYDARPMQFDWSNMIAFGAKPISIPTVNQRYRSVLYDGDMVLSEEQLAKIVNYSTNGHRSKREAFFDEFYPATIWENGLPYELHGSLYVCSRKLNCQHGGYTDPTSCDVCKCPDGYGGKLCDHVATSFSPHCGGTIEVTENVRKFEISIVQTSTVHKDKMCVYHLKAPPGKRILINLLRLSGKCIEGCYVDGIETKLKNDKRPVGYRFCCAESQLRRLVSESNEIPLMVYSRQGKVQATFEYTYSK
;
A
#
# COMPACT_ATOMS: atom_id res chain seq x y z
N MET A 1 -63.37 -7.23 46.36
CA MET A 1 -63.58 -6.90 44.93
C MET A 1 -62.32 -7.33 44.17
N LYS A 2 -62.45 -8.42 43.40
CA LYS A 2 -61.55 -9.00 42.37
C LYS A 2 -60.06 -9.21 42.77
N THR A 3 -59.54 -10.35 43.23
CA THR A 3 -59.46 -11.77 42.78
C THR A 3 -58.65 -12.06 41.50
N LEU A 4 -57.60 -12.89 41.69
CA LEU A 4 -57.04 -13.94 40.79
C LEU A 4 -56.19 -13.43 39.59
N ASP A 5 -55.07 -14.02 39.14
CA ASP A 5 -54.48 -15.35 39.38
C ASP A 5 -53.06 -15.47 38.77
N SER A 6 -52.27 -16.41 39.31
CA SER A 6 -51.26 -17.30 38.66
C SER A 6 -49.97 -16.70 38.02
N LEU A 7 -48.76 -16.99 38.53
CA LEU A 7 -47.93 -18.22 38.45
C LEU A 7 -47.27 -18.51 37.07
N ILE A 8 -45.94 -18.31 37.05
CA ILE A 8 -44.84 -19.17 36.53
C ILE A 8 -45.08 -20.00 35.26
N PHE A 9 -44.22 -19.90 34.24
CA PHE A 9 -43.51 -21.03 33.59
C PHE A 9 -42.45 -20.57 32.57
N LEU A 10 -41.29 -21.25 32.57
CA LEU A 10 -40.25 -21.21 31.55
C LEU A 10 -40.75 -21.71 30.18
N SER A 11 -40.22 -21.16 29.08
CA SER A 11 -39.96 -21.95 27.87
C SER A 11 -38.80 -21.39 27.04
N ILE A 12 -37.91 -22.32 26.68
CA ILE A 12 -36.87 -22.25 25.64
C ILE A 12 -37.55 -22.43 24.27
N SER A 13 -36.86 -22.03 23.20
CA SER A 13 -37.06 -22.33 21.76
C SER A 13 -38.00 -21.38 21.00
N LEU A 14 -37.83 -21.04 19.72
CA LEU A 14 -36.80 -21.12 18.67
C LEU A 14 -37.46 -20.39 17.46
N TRP A 15 -36.65 -19.87 16.52
CA TRP A 15 -36.99 -19.42 15.14
C TRP A 15 -37.62 -18.01 15.01
N ASN A 16 -37.23 -17.12 14.09
CA ASN A 16 -36.45 -17.24 12.85
C ASN A 16 -35.86 -15.88 12.41
N ARG A 17 -34.72 -15.96 11.73
CA ARG A 17 -34.12 -15.02 10.77
C ARG A 17 -34.74 -13.61 10.64
N CYS A 18 -33.96 -12.59 11.02
CA CYS A 18 -33.76 -11.46 10.11
C CYS A 18 -32.32 -11.55 9.61
N GLU A 19 -32.17 -11.62 8.30
CA GLU A 19 -30.93 -11.45 7.58
C GLU A 19 -30.24 -10.19 8.11
N ALA A 20 -29.08 -10.34 8.75
CA ALA A 20 -28.18 -9.22 8.96
C ALA A 20 -27.69 -8.83 7.57
N GLN A 21 -28.41 -7.90 6.94
CA GLN A 21 -28.04 -7.29 5.68
C GLN A 21 -26.69 -6.61 5.91
N ILE A 22 -25.65 -7.15 5.29
CA ILE A 22 -24.30 -6.56 5.26
C ILE A 22 -24.47 -5.09 4.86
N THR A 23 -24.14 -4.19 5.77
CA THR A 23 -24.29 -2.76 5.58
C THR A 23 -23.13 -2.21 4.75
N LEU A 24 -23.29 -1.03 4.16
CA LEU A 24 -22.21 -0.32 3.47
C LEU A 24 -20.98 -0.08 4.38
N PHE A 25 -21.18 -0.08 5.70
CA PHE A 25 -20.12 -0.02 6.71
C PHE A 25 -19.33 -1.33 6.88
N ASP A 26 -19.91 -2.49 6.54
CA ASP A 26 -19.21 -3.78 6.51
C ASP A 26 -18.33 -3.93 5.24
N LEU A 27 -18.55 -3.08 4.23
CA LEU A 27 -17.77 -3.03 2.98
C LEU A 27 -16.56 -2.08 3.03
N VAL A 28 -16.43 -1.30 4.10
CA VAL A 28 -15.28 -0.39 4.30
C VAL A 28 -14.92 -0.39 5.79
N GLN A 29 -14.10 -1.37 6.22
CA GLN A 29 -13.15 -1.11 7.29
C GLN A 29 -11.82 -0.68 6.65
N PRO A 30 -11.56 0.64 6.48
CA PRO A 30 -10.30 1.14 5.93
C PRO A 30 -9.13 0.96 6.91
N ASN A 31 -9.38 0.39 8.09
CA ASN A 31 -8.52 0.50 9.26
C ASN A 31 -7.44 -0.59 9.33
N GLN A 32 -7.35 -1.51 8.37
CA GLN A 32 -6.37 -2.59 8.46
C GLN A 32 -5.06 -2.34 7.71
N ASN A 33 -4.98 -1.37 6.79
CA ASN A 33 -3.76 -1.11 6.01
C ASN A 33 -3.63 0.37 5.55
N THR A 34 -3.98 1.34 6.40
CA THR A 34 -3.64 2.75 6.12
C THR A 34 -2.17 2.99 6.41
N ARG A 35 -1.50 3.77 5.55
CA ARG A 35 -0.13 4.20 5.87
C ARG A 35 -0.15 5.27 6.95
N ALA A 36 0.97 5.44 7.66
CA ALA A 36 1.11 6.56 8.58
C ALA A 36 0.94 7.87 7.82
N PHE A 37 1.55 7.96 6.63
CA PHE A 37 1.35 9.10 5.74
C PHE A 37 -0.11 9.37 5.37
N ASP A 38 -0.92 8.34 5.09
CA ASP A 38 -2.33 8.53 4.72
C ASP A 38 -3.14 9.03 5.92
N THR A 39 -2.84 8.54 7.12
CA THR A 39 -3.52 8.96 8.34
C THR A 39 -3.14 10.38 8.73
N LEU A 40 -1.86 10.73 8.59
CA LEU A 40 -1.37 12.09 8.77
C LEU A 40 -1.96 13.03 7.72
N SER A 41 -2.01 12.61 6.45
CA SER A 41 -2.62 13.41 5.38
C SER A 41 -4.09 13.66 5.66
N ALA A 42 -4.87 12.66 6.09
CA ALA A 42 -6.27 12.84 6.47
C ALA A 42 -6.46 13.64 7.76
N ALA A 43 -5.52 13.54 8.72
CA ALA A 43 -5.54 14.34 9.94
C ALA A 43 -5.37 15.83 9.64
N VAL A 44 -4.64 16.16 8.57
CA VAL A 44 -4.30 17.53 8.21
C VAL A 44 -5.03 18.03 6.95
N SER A 45 -5.78 17.16 6.24
CA SER A 45 -6.47 17.52 4.98
C SER A 45 -7.46 18.65 5.16
N GLY A 46 -8.23 18.64 6.26
CA GLY A 46 -9.19 19.71 6.58
C GLY A 46 -8.55 21.09 6.81
N GLU A 47 -7.22 21.17 6.97
CA GLU A 47 -6.47 22.42 7.14
C GLU A 47 -5.87 22.93 5.82
N TYR A 48 -5.52 22.02 4.90
CA TYR A 48 -4.92 22.35 3.60
C TYR A 48 -5.93 22.45 2.45
N ASP A 49 -7.16 21.92 2.59
CA ASP A 49 -8.22 22.04 1.58
C ASP A 49 -8.56 23.50 1.21
N ALA A 50 -8.34 24.44 2.14
CA ALA A 50 -8.55 25.87 1.94
C ALA A 50 -7.31 26.61 1.39
N ARG A 51 -6.16 25.94 1.25
CA ARG A 51 -4.92 26.54 0.77
C ARG A 51 -4.63 26.05 -0.65
N PRO A 52 -4.62 26.92 -1.67
CA PRO A 52 -4.22 26.48 -3.00
C PRO A 52 -2.75 26.01 -2.94
N MET A 53 -2.52 24.70 -3.04
CA MET A 53 -1.18 24.15 -3.25
C MET A 53 -0.74 24.51 -4.67
N GLN A 54 -0.20 25.70 -4.83
CA GLN A 54 0.50 26.09 -6.04
C GLN A 54 1.98 25.75 -5.82
N PHE A 55 2.47 24.72 -6.54
CA PHE A 55 3.85 24.26 -6.49
C PHE A 55 4.84 25.28 -7.08
N ASP A 56 4.32 26.33 -7.68
CA ASP A 56 5.09 27.41 -8.25
C ASP A 56 4.91 28.66 -7.37
N TRP A 57 6.06 29.22 -6.99
CA TRP A 57 6.33 30.54 -6.40
C TRP A 57 6.92 30.51 -4.98
N SER A 58 8.08 31.15 -4.92
CA SER A 58 8.90 31.56 -3.79
C SER A 58 8.17 32.52 -2.83
N ASN A 59 6.98 32.13 -2.37
CA ASN A 59 6.30 32.80 -1.28
C ASN A 59 6.65 32.06 0.01
N MET A 60 7.44 32.72 0.85
CA MET A 60 7.71 32.32 2.22
C MET A 60 6.39 31.95 2.90
N ILE A 61 6.22 30.69 3.31
CA ILE A 61 5.04 30.27 4.08
C ILE A 61 4.99 31.15 5.33
N ALA A 62 3.98 31.99 5.45
CA ALA A 62 3.79 32.79 6.65
C ALA A 62 3.43 31.85 7.82
N PHE A 63 4.42 31.52 8.65
CA PHE A 63 4.29 30.73 9.89
C PHE A 63 3.41 31.40 10.98
N GLY A 64 2.58 32.39 10.63
CA GLY A 64 1.79 33.20 11.56
C GLY A 64 0.50 32.53 12.06
N ALA A 65 0.06 31.45 11.44
CA ALA A 65 -1.04 30.64 11.99
C ALA A 65 -0.50 29.74 13.09
N LYS A 66 -1.09 29.81 14.29
CA LYS A 66 -0.71 29.00 15.44
C LYS A 66 -0.81 27.52 15.03
N PRO A 67 0.29 26.73 15.08
CA PRO A 67 0.25 25.33 14.67
C PRO A 67 -0.75 24.57 15.54
N ILE A 68 -1.46 23.62 14.94
CA ILE A 68 -2.37 22.74 15.69
C ILE A 68 -1.60 22.12 16.86
N SER A 69 -2.23 22.13 18.04
CA SER A 69 -1.63 21.47 19.20
C SER A 69 -1.52 19.97 18.92
N ILE A 70 -0.31 19.44 18.96
CA ILE A 70 -0.01 18.00 18.92
C ILE A 70 -0.97 17.21 19.85
N PRO A 71 -1.32 17.70 21.06
CA PRO A 71 -2.34 17.06 21.91
C PRO A 71 -3.71 16.87 21.25
N THR A 72 -4.20 17.84 20.48
CA THR A 72 -5.53 17.79 19.83
C THR A 72 -5.55 16.78 18.68
N VAL A 73 -4.49 16.71 17.88
CA VAL A 73 -4.35 15.68 16.81
C VAL A 73 -4.22 14.30 17.44
N ASN A 74 -3.39 14.18 18.48
CA ASN A 74 -3.16 12.91 19.16
C ASN A 74 -4.44 12.36 19.81
N GLN A 75 -5.35 13.22 20.30
CA GLN A 75 -6.64 12.75 20.83
C GLN A 75 -7.47 11.96 19.83
N ARG A 76 -7.44 12.31 18.53
CA ARG A 76 -8.25 11.68 17.48
C ARG A 76 -7.70 10.35 16.99
N TYR A 77 -6.37 10.16 17.03
CA TYR A 77 -5.70 8.98 16.48
C TYR A 77 -4.97 8.14 17.54
N ARG A 78 -5.23 8.40 18.83
CA ARG A 78 -4.61 7.74 19.99
C ARG A 78 -4.74 6.21 19.99
N SER A 79 -5.77 5.67 19.35
CA SER A 79 -6.04 4.23 19.26
C SER A 79 -5.38 3.55 18.07
N VAL A 80 -4.72 4.30 17.17
CA VAL A 80 -4.08 3.75 15.98
C VAL A 80 -2.59 3.56 16.26
N LEU A 81 -2.14 2.32 16.19
CA LEU A 81 -0.73 1.95 16.38
C LEU A 81 -0.09 1.68 15.04
N TYR A 82 1.18 2.05 14.90
CA TYR A 82 1.96 1.88 13.67
C TYR A 82 3.21 1.05 13.95
N ASP A 83 3.61 0.25 12.98
CA ASP A 83 4.96 -0.34 12.89
C ASP A 83 5.55 0.10 11.55
N GLY A 84 6.53 1.00 11.60
CA GLY A 84 6.97 1.76 10.43
C GLY A 84 5.85 2.66 9.87
N ASP A 85 5.65 2.61 8.55
CA ASP A 85 4.66 3.44 7.83
C ASP A 85 3.31 2.72 7.63
N MET A 86 2.98 1.72 8.46
CA MET A 86 1.75 0.92 8.32
C MET A 86 1.02 0.82 9.66
N VAL A 87 -0.32 0.95 9.62
CA VAL A 87 -1.17 0.66 10.79
C VAL A 87 -1.09 -0.82 11.18
N LEU A 88 -0.92 -1.08 12.47
CA LEU A 88 -0.97 -2.41 13.06
C LEU A 88 -2.42 -2.85 13.25
N SER A 89 -2.77 -4.02 12.71
CA SER A 89 -4.04 -4.67 13.06
C SER A 89 -4.02 -5.21 14.49
N GLU A 90 -5.20 -5.42 15.08
CA GLU A 90 -5.33 -6.01 16.43
C GLU A 90 -4.64 -7.38 16.53
N GLU A 91 -4.70 -8.20 15.49
CA GLU A 91 -4.02 -9.50 15.43
C GLU A 91 -2.48 -9.35 15.42
N GLN A 92 -1.95 -8.37 14.68
CA GLN A 92 -0.52 -8.09 14.64
C GLN A 92 -0.04 -7.56 15.99
N LEU A 93 -0.81 -6.65 16.60
CA LEU A 93 -0.53 -6.13 17.93
C LEU A 93 -0.52 -7.26 18.97
N ALA A 94 -1.51 -8.17 18.93
CA ALA A 94 -1.56 -9.32 19.83
C ALA A 94 -0.33 -10.22 19.68
N LYS A 95 0.15 -10.44 18.44
CA LYS A 95 1.40 -11.16 18.19
C LYS A 95 2.60 -10.44 18.81
N ILE A 96 2.75 -9.13 18.55
CA ILE A 96 3.86 -8.32 19.12
C ILE A 96 3.85 -8.36 20.64
N VAL A 97 2.68 -8.20 21.27
CA VAL A 97 2.53 -8.24 22.73
C VAL A 97 2.91 -9.63 23.25
N ASN A 98 2.40 -10.70 22.65
CA ASN A 98 2.71 -12.07 23.05
C ASN A 98 4.21 -12.39 22.94
N TYR A 99 4.86 -11.96 21.85
CA TYR A 99 6.32 -12.06 21.70
C TYR A 99 7.08 -11.24 22.74
N SER A 100 6.55 -10.07 23.14
CA SER A 100 7.17 -9.21 24.15
C SER A 100 6.99 -9.70 25.59
N THR A 101 5.90 -10.41 25.89
CA THR A 101 5.64 -10.94 27.23
C THR A 101 6.34 -12.26 27.49
N ASN A 102 6.59 -13.06 26.44
CA ASN A 102 7.15 -14.41 26.55
C ASN A 102 8.58 -14.57 25.99
N GLY A 103 9.19 -13.49 25.47
CA GLY A 103 10.54 -13.51 24.89
C GLY A 103 11.46 -12.43 25.45
N HIS A 104 12.76 -12.71 25.53
CA HIS A 104 13.78 -11.69 25.73
C HIS A 104 13.81 -10.78 24.50
N ARG A 105 13.16 -9.61 24.60
CA ARG A 105 13.23 -8.57 23.57
C ARG A 105 14.67 -8.08 23.44
N SER A 106 15.36 -8.40 22.34
CA SER A 106 16.52 -7.62 21.94
C SER A 106 16.06 -6.19 21.66
N LYS A 107 16.74 -5.20 22.23
CA LYS A 107 16.45 -3.79 21.94
C LYS A 107 16.48 -3.60 20.42
N ARG A 108 15.42 -3.02 19.85
CA ARG A 108 15.45 -2.53 18.47
C ARG A 108 16.29 -1.26 18.49
N GLU A 109 17.55 -1.38 18.11
CA GLU A 109 18.39 -0.22 17.78
C GLU A 109 18.18 0.11 16.30
N ALA A 110 18.41 1.36 15.91
CA ALA A 110 18.51 1.68 14.49
C ALA A 110 19.59 0.78 13.87
N PHE A 111 19.35 0.26 12.67
CA PHE A 111 20.34 -0.56 11.98
C PHE A 111 21.62 0.27 11.79
N PHE A 112 22.68 -0.10 12.52
CA PHE A 112 24.01 0.41 12.33
C PHE A 112 24.75 -0.57 11.43
N ASP A 113 25.11 -0.12 10.23
CA ASP A 113 25.97 -0.91 9.36
C ASP A 113 27.41 -0.93 9.89
N GLU A 114 28.26 -1.75 9.25
CA GLU A 114 29.69 -1.86 9.60
C GLU A 114 30.45 -0.52 9.48
N PHE A 115 29.85 0.47 8.83
CA PHE A 115 30.45 1.78 8.58
C PHE A 115 29.99 2.86 9.57
N TYR A 116 29.10 2.55 10.50
CA TYR A 116 28.69 3.47 11.56
C TYR A 116 29.78 3.62 12.64
N PRO A 117 30.06 4.84 13.15
CA PRO A 117 29.44 6.14 12.86
C PRO A 117 30.12 6.94 11.73
N ALA A 118 31.06 6.37 10.98
CA ALA A 118 31.79 7.10 9.94
C ALA A 118 30.91 7.59 8.77
N THR A 119 29.69 7.08 8.65
CA THR A 119 28.66 7.54 7.70
C THR A 119 27.77 8.67 8.24
N ILE A 120 27.98 9.12 9.47
CA ILE A 120 27.29 10.30 10.01
C ILE A 120 27.92 11.55 9.38
N TRP A 121 27.11 12.34 8.69
CA TRP A 121 27.56 13.60 8.10
C TRP A 121 27.76 14.68 9.17
N GLU A 122 28.99 14.85 9.66
CA GLU A 122 29.31 15.89 10.67
C GLU A 122 29.30 17.32 10.10
N ASN A 123 29.61 17.51 8.81
CA ASN A 123 29.74 18.82 8.17
C ASN A 123 28.64 19.11 7.13
N GLY A 124 27.44 18.57 7.34
CA GLY A 124 26.31 18.68 6.41
C GLY A 124 26.34 17.63 5.29
N LEU A 125 25.23 17.50 4.56
CA LEU A 125 25.16 16.62 3.39
C LEU A 125 25.83 17.28 2.18
N PRO A 126 26.92 16.73 1.62
CA PRO A 126 27.28 17.04 0.26
C PRO A 126 26.17 16.50 -0.65
N TYR A 127 25.35 17.39 -1.21
CA TYR A 127 24.46 17.05 -2.30
C TYR A 127 25.00 17.68 -3.57
N GLU A 128 25.03 16.89 -4.64
CA GLU A 128 25.22 17.40 -5.99
C GLU A 128 23.88 17.29 -6.70
N LEU A 129 23.48 18.36 -7.38
CA LEU A 129 22.31 18.30 -8.23
C LEU A 129 22.66 17.39 -9.41
N HIS A 130 22.03 16.22 -9.45
CA HIS A 130 22.25 15.22 -10.48
C HIS A 130 22.17 15.86 -11.87
N GLY A 131 23.08 15.53 -12.80
CA GLY A 131 23.17 16.13 -14.14
C GLY A 131 21.89 16.04 -14.99
N SER A 132 20.90 15.29 -14.51
CA SER A 132 19.50 15.34 -14.93
C SER A 132 18.77 16.66 -14.62
N LEU A 133 19.43 17.69 -14.10
CA LEU A 133 18.94 19.06 -14.15
C LEU A 133 19.11 19.71 -15.53
N TYR A 134 19.66 18.99 -16.52
CA TYR A 134 19.49 19.37 -17.92
C TYR A 134 17.99 19.40 -18.24
N VAL A 135 17.45 20.61 -18.35
CA VAL A 135 16.05 20.82 -18.68
C VAL A 135 15.88 20.48 -20.15
N CYS A 136 15.20 19.37 -20.41
CA CYS A 136 14.74 19.06 -21.75
C CYS A 136 13.95 20.25 -22.31
N SER A 137 14.34 20.74 -23.50
CA SER A 137 13.68 21.88 -24.15
C SER A 137 12.18 21.66 -24.36
N ARG A 138 11.76 20.40 -24.43
CA ARG A 138 10.38 19.98 -24.54
C ARG A 138 9.99 19.08 -23.37
N LYS A 139 8.87 19.41 -22.73
CA LYS A 139 8.22 18.56 -21.74
C LYS A 139 7.26 17.59 -22.44
N LEU A 140 7.39 16.30 -22.16
CA LEU A 140 6.47 15.25 -22.62
C LEU A 140 5.25 15.15 -21.69
N ASN A 141 4.10 14.75 -22.24
CA ASN A 141 2.87 14.51 -21.48
C ASN A 141 2.88 13.11 -20.84
N CYS A 142 3.76 12.92 -19.85
CA CYS A 142 3.93 11.66 -19.16
C CYS A 142 2.70 11.34 -18.28
N GLN A 143 2.26 10.09 -18.32
CA GLN A 143 1.11 9.58 -17.58
C GLN A 143 1.53 8.99 -16.22
N HIS A 144 0.54 8.75 -15.36
CA HIS A 144 0.70 8.08 -14.06
C HIS A 144 1.75 8.72 -13.13
N GLY A 145 2.04 10.01 -13.29
CA GLY A 145 3.04 10.72 -12.48
C GLY A 145 4.49 10.52 -12.96
N GLY A 146 4.70 9.96 -14.15
CA GLY A 146 6.00 9.99 -14.82
C GLY A 146 6.43 11.42 -15.18
N TYR A 147 7.71 11.58 -15.51
CA TYR A 147 8.29 12.86 -15.94
C TYR A 147 9.22 12.64 -17.14
N THR A 148 9.48 13.70 -17.90
CA THR A 148 10.40 13.61 -19.06
C THR A 148 11.78 13.21 -18.56
N ASP A 149 12.34 12.14 -19.13
CA ASP A 149 13.65 11.66 -18.74
C ASP A 149 14.70 12.73 -19.09
N PRO A 150 15.41 13.28 -18.11
CA PRO A 150 16.34 14.37 -18.38
C PRO A 150 17.61 13.92 -19.11
N THR A 151 17.90 12.62 -19.13
CA THR A 151 19.00 12.05 -19.91
C THR A 151 18.57 11.70 -21.33
N SER A 152 17.26 11.52 -21.55
CA SER A 152 16.67 11.15 -22.83
C SER A 152 15.34 11.86 -23.02
N CYS A 153 15.40 13.10 -23.52
CA CYS A 153 14.26 14.01 -23.61
C CYS A 153 13.09 13.53 -24.49
N ASP A 154 13.27 12.43 -25.21
CA ASP A 154 12.25 11.79 -26.04
C ASP A 154 11.49 10.67 -25.33
N VAL A 155 11.79 10.33 -24.07
CA VAL A 155 11.06 9.31 -23.31
C VAL A 155 10.73 9.81 -21.91
N CYS A 156 9.67 9.28 -21.32
CA CYS A 156 9.34 9.52 -19.92
C CYS A 156 10.03 8.49 -19.02
N LYS A 157 10.53 8.96 -17.88
CA LYS A 157 10.90 8.11 -16.75
C LYS A 157 9.65 7.74 -15.98
N CYS A 158 9.32 6.45 -15.97
CA CYS A 158 8.06 5.94 -15.47
C CYS A 158 8.14 5.43 -14.03
N PRO A 159 7.06 5.57 -13.25
CA PRO A 159 6.96 4.84 -11.99
C PRO A 159 6.94 3.33 -12.23
N ASP A 160 7.41 2.56 -11.25
CA ASP A 160 7.44 1.10 -11.33
C ASP A 160 6.06 0.52 -11.68
N GLY A 161 6.05 -0.42 -12.62
CA GLY A 161 4.84 -1.03 -13.15
C GLY A 161 4.24 -0.35 -14.37
N TYR A 162 4.74 0.83 -14.77
CA TYR A 162 4.36 1.54 -16.00
C TYR A 162 5.53 1.62 -16.98
N GLY A 163 5.22 1.60 -18.27
CA GLY A 163 6.21 1.63 -19.34
C GLY A 163 5.69 2.33 -20.58
N GLY A 164 6.48 2.26 -21.65
CA GLY A 164 6.21 2.99 -22.88
C GLY A 164 6.81 4.40 -22.88
N LYS A 165 6.70 5.08 -24.03
CA LYS A 165 7.27 6.42 -24.21
C LYS A 165 6.69 7.43 -23.22
N LEU A 166 5.41 7.28 -22.88
CA LEU A 166 4.66 8.22 -22.06
C LEU A 166 4.15 7.60 -20.74
N CYS A 167 4.65 6.43 -20.32
CA CYS A 167 4.17 5.73 -19.11
C CYS A 167 2.69 5.33 -19.16
N ASP A 168 2.17 5.12 -20.37
CA ASP A 168 0.79 4.77 -20.70
C ASP A 168 0.59 3.27 -20.95
N HIS A 169 1.68 2.50 -20.98
CA HIS A 169 1.66 1.06 -21.17
C HIS A 169 2.04 0.30 -19.90
N VAL A 170 1.75 -1.00 -19.89
CA VAL A 170 2.27 -1.93 -18.88
C VAL A 170 3.79 -1.98 -19.00
N ALA A 171 4.51 -1.91 -17.88
CA ALA A 171 5.97 -2.09 -17.91
C ALA A 171 6.34 -3.47 -18.47
N THR A 172 7.48 -3.53 -19.17
CA THR A 172 7.99 -4.78 -19.76
C THR A 172 8.27 -5.80 -18.67
N SER A 173 7.66 -6.98 -18.81
CA SER A 173 7.91 -8.13 -17.92
C SER A 173 9.15 -8.90 -18.36
N PHE A 174 9.72 -9.71 -17.47
CA PHE A 174 10.95 -10.48 -17.76
C PHE A 174 10.78 -11.52 -18.88
N SER A 175 9.54 -11.93 -19.16
CA SER A 175 9.17 -12.95 -20.14
C SER A 175 7.88 -12.53 -20.84
N PRO A 176 7.73 -12.81 -22.15
CA PRO A 176 6.49 -12.57 -22.88
C PRO A 176 5.31 -13.44 -22.39
N HIS A 177 5.58 -14.47 -21.59
CA HIS A 177 4.56 -15.37 -21.05
C HIS A 177 3.92 -14.88 -19.74
N CYS A 178 4.36 -13.73 -19.21
CA CYS A 178 3.71 -13.12 -18.04
C CYS A 178 3.62 -11.61 -18.19
N GLY A 179 2.71 -11.02 -17.43
CA GLY A 179 2.33 -9.62 -17.51
C GLY A 179 1.24 -9.34 -18.55
N GLY A 180 0.80 -8.08 -18.60
CA GLY A 180 -0.26 -7.61 -19.49
C GLY A 180 -1.42 -6.95 -18.75
N THR A 181 -2.56 -6.78 -19.42
CA THR A 181 -3.75 -6.16 -18.83
C THR A 181 -4.76 -7.22 -18.43
N ILE A 182 -5.33 -7.09 -17.23
CA ILE A 182 -6.40 -7.93 -16.70
C ILE A 182 -7.63 -7.05 -16.53
N GLU A 183 -8.65 -7.31 -17.34
CA GLU A 183 -9.96 -6.68 -17.17
C GLU A 183 -10.67 -7.29 -15.95
N VAL A 184 -10.95 -6.45 -14.96
CA VAL A 184 -11.60 -6.82 -13.70
C VAL A 184 -13.10 -6.81 -13.90
N THR A 185 -13.76 -7.86 -13.41
CA THR A 185 -15.23 -8.02 -13.46
C THR A 185 -15.85 -7.92 -12.08
N GLU A 186 -17.19 -7.77 -12.00
CA GLU A 186 -17.93 -7.83 -10.72
C GLU A 186 -17.81 -9.21 -10.05
N ASN A 187 -17.69 -10.26 -10.86
CA ASN A 187 -17.46 -11.60 -10.36
C ASN A 187 -16.05 -11.74 -9.79
N VAL A 188 -15.97 -12.31 -8.59
CA VAL A 188 -14.70 -12.66 -7.96
C VAL A 188 -13.96 -13.66 -8.83
N ARG A 189 -12.73 -13.31 -9.22
CA ARG A 189 -11.84 -14.17 -9.99
C ARG A 189 -10.59 -14.45 -9.20
N LYS A 190 -10.07 -15.67 -9.34
CA LYS A 190 -8.82 -16.10 -8.73
C LYS A 190 -7.68 -16.01 -9.74
N PHE A 191 -6.53 -15.53 -9.29
CA PHE A 191 -5.30 -15.46 -10.06
C PHE A 191 -4.18 -16.14 -9.30
N GLU A 192 -3.37 -16.92 -10.02
CA GLU A 192 -2.23 -17.64 -9.47
C GLU A 192 -1.00 -17.37 -10.32
N ILE A 193 0.12 -17.12 -9.66
CA ILE A 193 1.40 -16.89 -10.31
C ILE A 193 2.53 -17.42 -9.47
N SER A 194 3.53 -17.97 -10.15
CA SER A 194 4.79 -18.34 -9.53
C SER A 194 5.95 -17.95 -10.43
N ILE A 195 6.98 -17.37 -9.83
CA ILE A 195 8.25 -17.10 -10.50
C ILE A 195 9.29 -17.95 -9.78
N VAL A 196 10.00 -18.77 -10.54
CA VAL A 196 11.06 -19.65 -10.03
C VAL A 196 12.38 -19.24 -10.67
N GLN A 197 13.42 -19.09 -9.86
CA GLN A 197 14.79 -18.98 -10.34
C GLN A 197 15.30 -20.37 -10.71
N THR A 198 15.55 -20.60 -12.01
CA THR A 198 16.01 -21.89 -12.56
C THR A 198 17.50 -21.91 -12.87
N SER A 199 18.18 -20.76 -12.85
CA SER A 199 19.62 -20.63 -13.09
C SER A 199 20.37 -20.30 -11.80
N THR A 200 21.62 -20.75 -11.70
CA THR A 200 22.58 -20.30 -10.68
C THR A 200 22.92 -18.81 -10.78
N VAL A 201 22.65 -18.21 -11.94
CA VAL A 201 22.69 -16.76 -12.15
C VAL A 201 21.36 -16.16 -11.71
N HIS A 202 21.38 -15.39 -10.63
CA HIS A 202 20.24 -14.60 -10.17
C HIS A 202 19.92 -13.51 -11.21
N LYS A 203 18.71 -13.53 -11.77
CA LYS A 203 18.19 -12.45 -12.61
C LYS A 203 17.00 -11.83 -11.92
N ASP A 204 16.90 -10.51 -11.94
CA ASP A 204 15.70 -9.81 -11.50
C ASP A 204 14.55 -10.17 -12.44
N LYS A 205 13.69 -11.10 -12.00
CA LYS A 205 12.50 -11.53 -12.74
C LYS A 205 11.30 -10.80 -12.17
N MET A 206 10.59 -10.07 -13.02
CA MET A 206 9.37 -9.35 -12.66
C MET A 206 8.28 -9.55 -13.71
N CYS A 207 7.09 -9.93 -13.27
CA CYS A 207 5.87 -9.91 -14.08
C CYS A 207 5.02 -8.73 -13.65
N VAL A 208 4.54 -7.94 -14.61
CA VAL A 208 3.79 -6.71 -14.37
C VAL A 208 2.42 -6.82 -15.02
N TYR A 209 1.37 -6.67 -14.23
CA TYR A 209 -0.01 -6.68 -14.67
C TYR A 209 -0.66 -5.34 -14.39
N HIS A 210 -1.49 -4.83 -15.31
CA HIS A 210 -2.43 -3.76 -15.00
C HIS A 210 -3.80 -4.37 -14.80
N LEU A 211 -4.38 -4.19 -13.61
CA LEU A 211 -5.77 -4.55 -13.36
C LEU A 211 -6.61 -3.33 -13.70
N LYS A 212 -7.56 -3.47 -14.63
CA LYS A 212 -8.44 -2.40 -15.10
C LYS A 212 -9.89 -2.73 -14.80
N ALA A 213 -10.55 -1.87 -14.04
CA ALA A 213 -11.98 -1.90 -13.78
C ALA A 213 -12.68 -0.76 -14.55
N PRO A 214 -14.01 -0.86 -14.74
CA PRO A 214 -14.77 0.23 -15.35
C PRO A 214 -14.56 1.58 -14.64
N PRO A 215 -14.65 2.70 -15.35
CA PRO A 215 -14.48 4.03 -14.76
C PRO A 215 -15.38 4.25 -13.54
N GLY A 216 -14.81 4.86 -12.49
CA GLY A 216 -15.50 5.11 -11.23
C GLY A 216 -15.59 3.91 -10.28
N LYS A 217 -15.09 2.72 -10.67
CA LYS A 217 -15.02 1.54 -9.80
C LYS A 217 -13.67 1.43 -9.10
N ARG A 218 -13.68 0.77 -7.95
CA ARG A 218 -12.48 0.49 -7.15
C ARG A 218 -12.19 -0.99 -7.17
N ILE A 219 -10.92 -1.34 -7.38
CA ILE A 219 -10.45 -2.73 -7.43
C ILE A 219 -10.23 -3.23 -6.01
N LEU A 220 -10.83 -4.38 -5.73
CA LEU A 220 -10.64 -5.14 -4.51
C LEU A 220 -9.68 -6.30 -4.81
N ILE A 221 -8.61 -6.42 -4.02
CA ILE A 221 -7.70 -7.56 -4.06
C ILE A 221 -7.74 -8.25 -2.70
N ASN A 222 -7.85 -9.58 -2.71
CA ASN A 222 -7.78 -10.42 -1.53
C ASN A 222 -6.59 -11.38 -1.68
N LEU A 223 -5.52 -11.17 -0.91
CA LEU A 223 -4.31 -11.98 -1.00
C LEU A 223 -4.49 -13.30 -0.25
N LEU A 224 -4.77 -14.39 -0.96
CA LEU A 224 -5.07 -15.69 -0.36
C LEU A 224 -3.82 -16.43 0.10
N ARG A 225 -2.82 -16.52 -0.78
CA ARG A 225 -1.58 -17.25 -0.52
C ARG A 225 -0.40 -16.44 -0.99
N LEU A 226 0.64 -16.43 -0.17
CA LEU A 226 1.90 -15.80 -0.50
C LEU A 226 3.05 -16.61 0.09
N SER A 227 4.04 -16.87 -0.74
CA SER A 227 5.29 -17.51 -0.36
C SER A 227 6.43 -16.80 -1.10
N GLY A 228 7.42 -16.34 -0.35
CA GLY A 228 8.63 -15.68 -0.86
C GLY A 228 9.65 -15.57 0.27
N LYS A 229 10.87 -15.11 -0.04
CA LYS A 229 11.87 -14.81 0.99
C LYS A 229 11.39 -13.66 1.88
N CYS A 230 10.93 -14.00 3.08
CA CYS A 230 10.43 -13.05 4.05
C CYS A 230 11.59 -12.27 4.70
N ILE A 231 11.71 -11.01 4.32
CA ILE A 231 12.67 -10.04 4.86
C ILE A 231 11.99 -8.68 4.98
N GLU A 232 12.54 -7.81 5.80
CA GLU A 232 12.03 -6.44 5.94
C GLU A 232 12.01 -5.71 4.59
N GLY A 233 10.90 -5.01 4.33
CA GLY A 233 10.66 -4.30 3.07
C GLY A 233 10.39 -5.19 1.83
N CYS A 234 10.49 -6.51 1.97
CA CYS A 234 10.19 -7.49 0.91
C CYS A 234 10.90 -7.21 -0.43
N TYR A 235 12.12 -6.68 -0.43
CA TYR A 235 12.78 -6.21 -1.65
C TYR A 235 13.38 -7.32 -2.54
N VAL A 236 13.50 -8.57 -2.03
CA VAL A 236 14.09 -9.71 -2.75
C VAL A 236 13.05 -10.50 -3.53
N ASP A 237 12.01 -11.01 -2.86
CA ASP A 237 10.92 -11.76 -3.47
C ASP A 237 9.61 -11.19 -2.93
N GLY A 238 8.59 -11.04 -3.76
CA GLY A 238 7.31 -10.55 -3.29
C GLY A 238 6.37 -10.08 -4.37
N ILE A 239 5.27 -9.48 -3.92
CA ILE A 239 4.36 -8.72 -4.76
C ILE A 239 4.40 -7.25 -4.35
N GLU A 240 4.26 -6.35 -5.32
CA GLU A 240 4.01 -4.94 -5.08
C GLU A 240 2.74 -4.51 -5.81
N THR A 241 1.88 -3.74 -5.16
CA THR A 241 0.74 -3.10 -5.82
C THR A 241 0.56 -1.66 -5.40
N LYS A 242 0.30 -0.78 -6.37
CA LYS A 242 0.09 0.66 -6.14
C LYS A 242 -1.40 0.96 -6.15
N LEU A 243 -2.00 1.02 -4.96
CA LEU A 243 -3.44 1.20 -4.76
C LEU A 243 -3.86 2.67 -4.74
N LYS A 244 -2.93 3.59 -4.47
CA LYS A 244 -3.21 5.02 -4.33
C LYS A 244 -3.30 5.72 -5.68
N ASN A 245 -3.96 6.88 -5.72
CA ASN A 245 -4.07 7.67 -6.95
C ASN A 245 -2.69 8.10 -7.49
N ASP A 246 -1.82 8.61 -6.61
CA ASP A 246 -0.42 8.88 -6.96
C ASP A 246 0.37 7.58 -7.07
N LYS A 247 0.89 7.30 -8.27
CA LYS A 247 1.61 6.07 -8.59
C LYS A 247 3.14 6.22 -8.47
N ARG A 248 3.64 7.42 -8.14
CA ARG A 248 5.08 7.67 -7.97
C ARG A 248 5.69 6.93 -6.76
N PRO A 249 5.04 6.85 -5.59
CA PRO A 249 5.61 6.15 -4.45
C PRO A 249 5.68 4.64 -4.66
N VAL A 250 6.56 3.98 -3.91
CA VAL A 250 6.57 2.53 -3.76
C VAL A 250 5.20 2.06 -3.24
N GLY A 251 4.68 0.99 -3.83
CA GLY A 251 3.39 0.41 -3.49
C GLY A 251 3.46 -0.45 -2.23
N TYR A 252 2.33 -1.09 -1.90
CA TYR A 252 2.27 -2.06 -0.83
C TYR A 252 3.02 -3.32 -1.25
N ARG A 253 4.05 -3.70 -0.48
CA ARG A 253 4.86 -4.89 -0.71
C ARG A 253 4.53 -6.00 0.27
N PHE A 254 4.41 -7.22 -0.24
CA PHE A 254 4.18 -8.40 0.58
C PHE A 254 5.07 -9.55 0.13
N CYS A 255 5.62 -10.31 1.09
CA CYS A 255 6.43 -11.50 0.84
C CYS A 255 6.31 -12.60 1.91
N CYS A 256 5.72 -12.29 3.06
CA CYS A 256 5.65 -13.18 4.22
C CYS A 256 4.27 -13.85 4.34
N ALA A 257 4.19 -15.03 4.97
CA ALA A 257 2.94 -15.77 5.13
C ALA A 257 1.92 -15.02 5.99
N GLU A 258 2.36 -14.18 6.92
CA GLU A 258 1.55 -13.29 7.77
C GLU A 258 0.87 -12.17 6.98
N SER A 259 1.22 -12.02 5.70
CA SER A 259 0.54 -11.11 4.77
C SER A 259 -0.68 -11.73 4.08
N GLN A 260 -0.91 -13.04 4.28
CA GLN A 260 -2.08 -13.74 3.74
C GLN A 260 -3.38 -13.25 4.39
N LEU A 261 -4.49 -13.46 3.68
CA LEU A 261 -5.85 -13.06 4.05
C LEU A 261 -6.04 -11.54 4.19
N ARG A 262 -5.19 -10.74 3.54
CA ARG A 262 -5.34 -9.28 3.50
C ARG A 262 -6.24 -8.84 2.36
N ARG A 263 -7.20 -7.98 2.71
CA ARG A 263 -8.04 -7.25 1.76
C ARG A 263 -7.45 -5.87 1.49
N LEU A 264 -7.32 -5.55 0.21
CA LEU A 264 -6.73 -4.34 -0.33
C LEU A 264 -7.75 -3.68 -1.26
N VAL A 265 -7.87 -2.35 -1.18
CA VAL A 265 -8.82 -1.57 -1.98
C VAL A 265 -8.08 -0.44 -2.68
N SER A 266 -8.17 -0.36 -4.00
CA SER A 266 -7.59 0.74 -4.77
C SER A 266 -8.38 2.04 -4.63
N GLU A 267 -7.77 3.19 -4.87
CA GLU A 267 -8.44 4.50 -5.00
C GLU A 267 -8.84 4.78 -6.46
N SER A 268 -8.13 4.18 -7.42
CA SER A 268 -8.38 4.29 -8.86
C SER A 268 -8.98 3.01 -9.45
N ASN A 269 -9.56 3.12 -10.64
CA ASN A 269 -10.05 1.99 -11.42
C ASN A 269 -8.95 1.23 -12.18
N GLU A 270 -7.70 1.69 -12.10
CA GLU A 270 -6.54 1.03 -12.70
C GLU A 270 -5.37 1.02 -11.71
N ILE A 271 -4.74 -0.14 -11.55
CA ILE A 271 -3.57 -0.34 -10.67
C ILE A 271 -2.55 -1.29 -11.32
N PRO A 272 -1.24 -1.07 -11.06
CA PRO A 272 -0.22 -2.05 -11.38
C PRO A 272 -0.12 -3.07 -10.25
N LEU A 273 0.04 -4.32 -10.64
CA LEU A 273 0.41 -5.45 -9.79
C LEU A 273 1.72 -6.04 -10.34
N MET A 274 2.75 -5.97 -9.53
CA MET A 274 4.08 -6.47 -9.86
C MET A 274 4.37 -7.69 -8.99
N VAL A 275 4.87 -8.74 -9.60
CA VAL A 275 5.31 -9.96 -8.92
C VAL A 275 6.76 -10.15 -9.28
N TYR A 276 7.64 -10.18 -8.29
CA TYR A 276 9.08 -10.21 -8.53
C TYR A 276 9.79 -11.25 -7.67
N SER A 277 10.87 -11.79 -8.22
CA SER A 277 11.81 -12.63 -7.51
C SER A 277 13.21 -12.34 -8.00
N ARG A 278 14.13 -12.08 -7.07
CA ARG A 278 15.54 -11.82 -7.37
C ARG A 278 16.43 -13.01 -7.07
N GLN A 279 16.15 -13.75 -5.99
CA GLN A 279 17.07 -14.79 -5.50
C GLN A 279 16.45 -16.17 -5.33
N GLY A 280 15.12 -16.30 -5.30
CA GLY A 280 14.50 -17.56 -4.92
C GLY A 280 13.29 -17.93 -5.74
N LYS A 281 12.17 -18.05 -5.05
CA LYS A 281 10.88 -18.42 -5.62
C LYS A 281 9.83 -17.59 -4.94
N VAL A 282 8.98 -16.95 -5.73
CA VAL A 282 7.76 -16.33 -5.24
C VAL A 282 6.56 -17.08 -5.79
N GLN A 283 5.57 -17.32 -4.95
CA GLN A 283 4.27 -17.84 -5.33
C GLN A 283 3.20 -16.98 -4.68
N ALA A 284 2.29 -16.45 -5.48
CA ALA A 284 1.18 -15.64 -5.02
C ALA A 284 -0.14 -16.15 -5.61
N THR A 285 -1.16 -16.17 -4.77
CA THR A 285 -2.54 -16.43 -5.14
C THR A 285 -3.38 -15.33 -4.56
N PHE A 286 -4.16 -14.65 -5.40
CA PHE A 286 -5.07 -13.61 -4.97
C PHE A 286 -6.40 -13.73 -5.70
N GLU A 287 -7.44 -13.25 -5.05
CA GLU A 287 -8.72 -12.97 -5.69
C GLU A 287 -8.82 -11.49 -6.00
N TYR A 288 -9.51 -11.18 -7.08
CA TYR A 288 -9.76 -9.81 -7.50
C TYR A 288 -11.19 -9.65 -8.01
N THR A 289 -11.76 -8.49 -7.74
CA THR A 289 -13.06 -8.02 -8.23
C THR A 289 -13.06 -6.49 -8.19
N TYR A 290 -14.11 -5.84 -8.66
CA TYR A 290 -14.36 -4.43 -8.38
C TYR A 290 -15.66 -4.25 -7.59
N SER A 291 -15.68 -3.22 -6.75
CA SER A 291 -16.90 -2.79 -6.04
C SER A 291 -17.40 -1.45 -6.57
N LYS A 292 -18.64 -1.12 -6.20
CA LYS A 292 -19.36 0.06 -6.67
C LYS A 292 -18.68 1.37 -6.35
#